data_AF-A0A090WSR6-F1
#
_entry.id   AF-A0A090WSR6-F1
#
_cell.length_a   1.000
_cell.length_b   1.000
_cell.length_c   1.000
_cell.angle_alpha   90.00
_cell.angle_beta   90.00
_cell.angle_gamma   90.00
#
_symmetry.space_group_name_H-M   'P 1'
#
loop_
_entity.id
_entity.type
_entity.pdbx_description
1 polymer ?
#
loop_
_entity_poly.entity_id
_entity_poly.type
_entity_poly.pdbx_seq_one_letter_code
_entity_poly.pdbx_strand_id
1 'polypeptide(L)'
;MKNNILIEDQYKRTSLFEKENVNYLVHVLKRFNTVPKINNINIITSNSAPDVFKIEPNKSIVIGSLFLSKPVLALVYLRYAIEWQLWYKALGTDKSNTVLCDIAALEVARIFYKLLPKEDKEKLEPLSYFLINLIKNDKKVSVEEAIEHGGLQTLHGLNTNNKRYKESWKPIVENLAKPTEFLLMAGGDLRLNIDEIDLLNKYGCRPFPRPDAFTFASSTATSVSNFAFDKTDKARSILIGNSLKNGFEGTTIEFSELLKDKLKRIFKLNEACEIIFSPSGTDSSLQIAAITQIISDKDITHVLVASDETGSGVPGALKGCHFENTTALNYPVTKGGDRIEGFRDIDLIKVTLRDENGALKTTEQLDNEIFNAISKTNELGRHVVLHTMDHSKLGYQSPSEAMMAKLNTLNNLSIQVIVDAAQLRLDPKDMQNYLNKGYIVTITGSKYFTGPPYSGALILPESVSESIQSAKNKFPEGLTQYYNSSEWPASWFCSQDLPDGYNFGSYMRWNAL
;
A
#
# COMPACT_ATOMS: atom_id res chain seq x y z
N MET A 1 36.67 -30.51 7.69
CA MET A 1 35.23 -30.36 7.42
C MET A 1 34.70 -29.33 8.41
N LYS A 2 34.36 -28.12 7.96
CA LYS A 2 33.89 -27.03 8.82
C LYS A 2 32.40 -27.24 9.11
N ASN A 3 32.03 -27.30 10.38
CA ASN A 3 30.65 -27.40 10.85
C ASN A 3 29.92 -26.06 10.56
N ASN A 4 29.48 -25.86 9.32
CA ASN A 4 28.56 -24.79 8.96
C ASN A 4 27.15 -25.25 9.36
N ILE A 5 26.54 -24.59 10.35
CA ILE A 5 25.22 -24.97 10.91
C ILE A 5 24.26 -23.80 10.67
N LEU A 6 23.00 -24.11 10.33
CA LEU A 6 21.93 -23.12 10.18
C LEU A 6 21.70 -22.36 11.49
N ILE A 7 21.43 -21.05 11.39
CA ILE A 7 21.16 -20.18 12.56
C ILE A 7 20.03 -20.73 13.45
N GLU A 8 19.06 -21.41 12.84
CA GLU A 8 17.91 -22.03 13.51
C GLU A 8 18.26 -23.26 14.35
N ASP A 9 19.33 -23.97 14.00
CA ASP A 9 19.75 -25.21 14.66
C ASP A 9 20.81 -24.98 15.75
N GLN A 10 21.44 -23.80 15.78
CA GLN A 10 22.46 -23.46 16.78
C GLN A 10 21.91 -22.99 18.12
N TYR A 11 20.62 -22.65 18.20
CA TYR A 11 19.96 -22.19 19.44
C TYR A 11 20.04 -23.20 20.59
N LYS A 12 20.26 -24.49 20.30
CA LYS A 12 20.16 -25.55 21.30
C LYS A 12 21.46 -25.93 22.01
N ARG A 13 22.66 -25.52 21.55
CA ARG A 13 23.90 -26.25 21.95
C ARG A 13 25.23 -25.51 22.09
N THR A 14 25.32 -24.18 22.05
CA THR A 14 26.64 -23.50 22.25
C THR A 14 26.61 -22.43 23.34
N SER A 15 27.68 -22.38 24.16
CA SER A 15 27.90 -21.41 25.25
C SER A 15 28.22 -19.99 24.78
N LEU A 16 28.28 -19.77 23.46
CA LEU A 16 28.61 -18.51 22.80
C LEU A 16 27.48 -17.48 22.83
N PHE A 17 26.33 -17.94 23.26
CA PHE A 17 25.11 -17.21 23.31
C PHE A 17 24.78 -17.00 24.77
N GLU A 18 25.14 -15.83 25.31
CA GLU A 18 24.41 -15.37 26.47
C GLU A 18 22.93 -15.46 26.09
N LYS A 19 22.17 -16.25 26.86
CA LYS A 19 20.77 -16.56 26.56
C LYS A 19 19.99 -15.30 26.23
N GLU A 20 20.33 -14.20 26.89
CA GLU A 20 19.78 -12.86 26.68
C GLU A 20 20.11 -12.26 25.30
N ASN A 21 21.37 -12.25 24.85
CA ASN A 21 21.76 -11.71 23.55
C ASN A 21 21.16 -12.48 22.37
N VAL A 22 21.01 -13.81 22.49
CA VAL A 22 20.30 -14.61 21.48
C VAL A 22 18.82 -14.34 21.50
N ASN A 23 18.21 -14.33 22.67
CA ASN A 23 16.79 -14.03 22.76
C ASN A 23 16.51 -12.65 22.19
N TYR A 24 17.41 -11.68 22.42
CA TYR A 24 17.31 -10.35 21.86
C TYR A 24 17.53 -10.34 20.33
N LEU A 25 18.53 -11.03 19.79
CA LEU A 25 18.70 -11.17 18.33
C LEU A 25 17.48 -11.83 17.67
N VAL A 26 16.99 -12.94 18.24
CA VAL A 26 15.79 -13.62 17.76
C VAL A 26 14.58 -12.69 17.85
N HIS A 27 14.44 -11.94 18.93
CA HIS A 27 13.36 -10.98 19.11
C HIS A 27 13.43 -9.86 18.05
N VAL A 28 14.61 -9.27 17.83
CA VAL A 28 14.84 -8.20 16.87
C VAL A 28 14.63 -8.67 15.43
N LEU A 29 15.10 -9.87 15.08
CA LEU A 29 14.89 -10.49 13.76
C LEU A 29 13.42 -10.83 13.52
N LYS A 30 12.72 -11.36 14.53
CA LYS A 30 11.28 -11.63 14.47
C LYS A 30 10.47 -10.35 14.32
N ARG A 31 10.84 -9.29 15.06
CA ARG A 31 10.16 -7.99 15.01
C ARG A 31 10.16 -7.43 13.60
N PHE A 32 11.21 -7.60 12.82
CA PHE A 32 11.29 -7.01 11.48
C PHE A 32 11.12 -8.00 10.33
N ASN A 33 10.73 -9.24 10.62
CA ASN A 33 10.71 -10.35 9.67
C ASN A 33 11.98 -10.39 8.78
N THR A 34 13.13 -9.99 9.36
CA THR A 34 14.38 -9.71 8.60
C THR A 34 15.11 -10.97 8.21
N VAL A 35 14.58 -12.12 8.59
CA VAL A 35 14.87 -13.38 7.91
C VAL A 35 13.70 -13.64 6.97
N PRO A 36 13.59 -12.92 5.82
CA PRO A 36 12.76 -13.42 4.75
C PRO A 36 13.18 -14.86 4.51
N LYS A 37 12.20 -15.73 4.27
CA LYS A 37 12.44 -17.06 3.70
C LYS A 37 12.94 -16.85 2.28
N ILE A 38 14.13 -16.28 2.08
CA ILE A 38 14.79 -16.35 0.80
C ILE A 38 15.14 -17.81 0.64
N ASN A 39 14.25 -18.52 -0.05
CA ASN A 39 14.45 -19.90 -0.45
C ASN A 39 15.88 -20.02 -0.97
N ASN A 40 16.71 -20.78 -0.24
CA ASN A 40 18.06 -21.20 -0.59
C ASN A 40 19.23 -20.25 -0.23
N ILE A 41 19.09 -19.31 0.73
CA ILE A 41 20.27 -18.61 1.30
C ILE A 41 20.51 -19.05 2.74
N ASN A 42 21.66 -19.68 2.97
CA ASN A 42 22.05 -20.12 4.31
C ASN A 42 22.73 -18.99 5.09
N ILE A 43 22.21 -18.64 6.26
CA ILE A 43 22.95 -17.81 7.21
C ILE A 43 23.85 -18.73 8.03
N ILE A 44 25.17 -18.61 7.84
CA ILE A 44 26.20 -19.43 8.47
C ILE A 44 26.90 -18.58 9.52
N THR A 45 26.92 -19.03 10.77
CA THR A 45 27.67 -18.33 11.82
C THR A 45 29.11 -18.85 11.90
N SER A 46 30.05 -18.00 12.33
CA SER A 46 31.46 -18.37 12.45
C SER A 46 32.06 -17.94 13.80
N ASN A 47 32.56 -18.92 14.55
CA ASN A 47 33.34 -18.68 15.78
C ASN A 47 34.84 -18.63 15.51
N SER A 48 35.31 -19.34 14.49
CA SER A 48 36.72 -19.37 14.10
C SER A 48 37.19 -18.07 13.44
N ALA A 49 36.26 -17.25 12.96
CA ALA A 49 36.53 -15.92 12.44
C ALA A 49 35.48 -14.96 13.03
N PRO A 50 35.69 -14.47 14.27
CA PRO A 50 34.69 -13.71 15.03
C PRO A 50 34.25 -12.39 14.38
N ASP A 51 35.14 -11.77 13.60
CA ASP A 51 34.98 -10.48 12.91
C ASP A 51 34.54 -10.63 11.44
N VAL A 52 34.26 -11.85 10.97
CA VAL A 52 33.89 -12.07 9.57
C VAL A 52 32.48 -11.56 9.29
N PHE A 53 32.32 -10.87 8.17
CA PHE A 53 31.02 -10.71 7.52
C PHE A 53 31.22 -10.87 6.01
N LYS A 54 30.59 -11.89 5.42
CA LYS A 54 30.79 -12.23 4.02
C LYS A 54 29.50 -12.69 3.36
N ILE A 55 29.21 -12.14 2.19
CA ILE A 55 28.15 -12.56 1.28
C ILE A 55 28.77 -13.54 0.29
N GLU A 56 28.25 -14.75 0.22
CA GLU A 56 28.55 -15.70 -0.84
C GLU A 56 27.41 -15.65 -1.87
N PRO A 57 27.65 -15.08 -3.06
CA PRO A 57 26.60 -14.82 -4.03
C PRO A 57 25.74 -16.06 -4.34
N ASN A 58 24.42 -15.95 -4.17
CA ASN A 58 23.42 -17.02 -4.32
C ASN A 58 23.64 -18.29 -3.46
N LYS A 59 24.45 -18.22 -2.40
CA LYS A 59 24.76 -19.38 -1.55
C LYS A 59 24.49 -19.14 -0.07
N SER A 60 25.21 -18.20 0.51
CA SER A 60 25.24 -18.05 1.97
C SER A 60 25.59 -16.63 2.40
N ILE A 61 25.32 -16.33 3.66
CA ILE A 61 25.80 -15.14 4.37
C ILE A 61 26.55 -15.66 5.60
N VAL A 62 27.85 -15.40 5.67
CA VAL A 62 28.70 -15.80 6.80
C VAL A 62 28.81 -14.62 7.77
N ILE A 63 28.45 -14.83 9.03
CA ILE A 63 28.47 -13.79 10.08
C ILE A 63 29.22 -14.27 11.33
N GLY A 64 30.20 -13.49 11.77
CA GLY A 64 31.06 -13.79 12.90
C GLY A 64 30.41 -13.48 14.25
N SER A 65 30.88 -14.15 15.30
CA SER A 65 30.34 -13.99 16.66
C SER A 65 30.39 -12.55 17.22
N LEU A 66 31.35 -11.70 16.79
CA LEU A 66 31.40 -10.29 17.22
C LEU A 66 30.24 -9.45 16.69
N PHE A 67 29.69 -9.80 15.51
CA PHE A 67 28.46 -9.19 15.02
C PHE A 67 27.26 -9.72 15.80
N LEU A 68 27.18 -11.03 16.02
CA LEU A 68 26.06 -11.66 16.73
C LEU A 68 25.93 -11.20 18.19
N SER A 69 27.06 -10.84 18.84
CA SER A 69 27.06 -10.20 20.16
C SER A 69 26.44 -8.80 20.19
N LYS A 70 26.16 -8.21 19.02
CA LYS A 70 25.53 -6.89 18.85
C LYS A 70 24.27 -7.03 18.01
N PRO A 71 23.12 -7.43 18.59
CA PRO A 71 21.97 -7.86 17.81
C PRO A 71 21.42 -6.86 16.79
N VAL A 72 21.37 -5.56 17.14
CA VAL A 72 20.91 -4.52 16.20
C VAL A 72 21.92 -4.32 15.05
N LEU A 73 23.21 -4.40 15.34
CA LEU A 73 24.25 -4.34 14.30
C LEU A 73 24.12 -5.52 13.33
N ALA A 74 23.99 -6.73 13.87
CA ALA A 74 23.78 -7.94 13.09
C ALA A 74 22.52 -7.84 12.21
N LEU A 75 21.42 -7.30 12.75
CA LEU A 75 20.18 -7.07 12.01
C LEU A 75 20.41 -6.20 10.76
N VAL A 76 21.06 -5.04 10.91
CA VAL A 76 21.30 -4.12 9.78
C VAL A 76 22.22 -4.73 8.73
N TYR A 77 23.28 -5.43 9.18
CA TYR A 77 24.20 -6.14 8.29
C TYR A 77 23.49 -7.26 7.52
N LEU A 78 22.71 -8.08 8.21
CA LEU A 78 21.91 -9.13 7.58
C LEU A 78 20.92 -8.53 6.58
N ARG A 79 20.26 -7.41 6.90
CA ARG A 79 19.35 -6.74 5.96
C ARG A 79 20.05 -6.34 4.67
N TYR A 80 21.22 -5.70 4.76
CA TYR A 80 22.02 -5.36 3.58
C TYR A 80 22.34 -6.61 2.74
N ALA A 81 22.87 -7.67 3.36
CA ALA A 81 23.28 -8.87 2.63
C ALA A 81 22.09 -9.61 1.98
N ILE A 82 20.94 -9.63 2.64
CA ILE A 82 19.71 -10.24 2.16
C ILE A 82 19.20 -9.51 0.91
N GLU A 83 19.17 -8.19 0.94
CA GLU A 83 18.78 -7.39 -0.23
C GLU A 83 19.83 -7.51 -1.34
N TRP A 84 21.12 -7.48 -1.02
CA TRP A 84 22.18 -7.68 -2.01
C TRP A 84 21.97 -8.98 -2.78
N GLN A 85 21.67 -10.08 -2.08
CA GLN A 85 21.40 -11.37 -2.71
C GLN A 85 20.12 -11.37 -3.55
N LEU A 86 19.07 -10.67 -3.11
CA LEU A 86 17.83 -10.50 -3.86
C LEU A 86 18.09 -9.79 -5.19
N TRP A 87 18.77 -8.65 -5.15
CA TRP A 87 19.14 -7.89 -6.35
C TRP A 87 20.11 -8.67 -7.24
N TYR A 88 21.08 -9.37 -6.63
CA TYR A 88 21.98 -10.24 -7.37
C TYR A 88 21.22 -11.34 -8.08
N LYS A 89 20.21 -11.97 -7.45
CA LYS A 89 19.35 -12.96 -8.10
C LYS A 89 18.56 -12.35 -9.25
N ALA A 90 17.99 -11.15 -9.06
CA ALA A 90 17.19 -10.43 -10.04
C ALA A 90 17.94 -10.06 -11.32
N LEU A 91 19.28 -9.89 -11.27
CA LEU A 91 20.13 -9.71 -12.45
C LEU A 91 20.10 -10.87 -13.46
N GLY A 92 19.50 -12.03 -13.12
CA GLY A 92 19.33 -13.14 -14.07
C GLY A 92 20.67 -13.73 -14.53
N THR A 93 20.86 -13.94 -15.83
CA THR A 93 22.12 -14.47 -16.39
C THR A 93 23.22 -13.40 -16.47
N ASP A 94 22.87 -12.12 -16.55
CA ASP A 94 23.82 -11.01 -16.61
C ASP A 94 24.30 -10.61 -15.22
N LYS A 95 25.21 -11.42 -14.64
CA LYS A 95 25.89 -11.10 -13.38
C LYS A 95 27.05 -10.13 -13.55
N SER A 96 27.16 -9.48 -14.70
CA SER A 96 28.29 -8.62 -15.00
C SER A 96 28.27 -7.34 -14.17
N ASN A 97 27.17 -6.91 -13.56
CA ASN A 97 27.07 -5.58 -12.94
C ASN A 97 26.55 -5.59 -11.50
N THR A 98 27.38 -6.07 -10.58
CA THR A 98 27.08 -6.17 -9.14
C THR A 98 27.03 -4.83 -8.42
N VAL A 99 27.50 -3.74 -9.04
CA VAL A 99 27.39 -2.36 -8.52
C VAL A 99 25.94 -1.98 -8.25
N LEU A 100 25.01 -2.44 -9.10
CA LEU A 100 23.57 -2.24 -8.87
C LEU A 100 23.12 -2.89 -7.54
N CYS A 101 23.63 -4.09 -7.22
CA CYS A 101 23.29 -4.81 -6.00
C CYS A 101 23.76 -4.05 -4.77
N ASP A 102 24.97 -3.49 -4.81
CA ASP A 102 25.53 -2.68 -3.73
C ASP A 102 24.71 -1.41 -3.49
N ILE A 103 24.40 -0.66 -4.55
CA ILE A 103 23.61 0.58 -4.49
C ILE A 103 22.21 0.28 -3.93
N ALA A 104 21.51 -0.71 -4.50
CA ALA A 104 20.15 -1.00 -4.12
C ALA A 104 20.06 -1.59 -2.70
N ALA A 105 20.98 -2.47 -2.32
CA ALA A 105 21.03 -3.02 -0.96
C ALA A 105 21.35 -1.94 0.09
N LEU A 106 22.25 -1.00 -0.23
CA LEU A 106 22.57 0.12 0.65
C LEU A 106 21.37 1.06 0.82
N GLU A 107 20.66 1.39 -0.25
CA GLU A 107 19.44 2.20 -0.20
C GLU A 107 18.36 1.53 0.66
N VAL A 108 18.13 0.22 0.48
CA VAL A 108 17.19 -0.52 1.33
C VAL A 108 17.63 -0.49 2.79
N ALA A 109 18.91 -0.73 3.07
CA ALA A 109 19.44 -0.74 4.44
C ALA A 109 19.35 0.64 5.12
N ARG A 110 19.51 1.74 4.38
CA ARG A 110 19.30 3.11 4.88
C ARG A 110 17.85 3.36 5.30
N ILE A 111 16.91 2.97 4.45
CA ILE A 111 15.49 3.14 4.75
C ILE A 111 15.09 2.26 5.92
N PHE A 112 15.57 1.03 5.95
CA PHE A 112 15.38 0.13 7.07
C PHE A 112 15.94 0.70 8.39
N TYR A 113 17.14 1.31 8.36
CA TYR A 113 17.71 1.99 9.53
C TYR A 113 16.79 3.11 10.05
N LYS A 114 16.14 3.87 9.18
CA LYS A 114 15.16 4.91 9.57
C LYS A 114 13.91 4.33 10.24
N LEU A 115 13.54 3.10 9.91
CA LEU A 115 12.41 2.38 10.53
C LEU A 115 12.76 1.71 11.86
N LEU A 116 14.03 1.70 12.28
CA LEU A 116 14.42 1.16 13.57
C LEU A 116 13.86 2.02 14.72
N PRO A 117 13.37 1.41 15.81
CA PRO A 117 13.03 2.13 17.02
C PRO A 117 14.18 2.99 17.51
N LYS A 118 13.83 4.08 18.18
CA LYS A 118 14.80 5.01 18.74
C LYS A 118 15.86 4.30 19.60
N GLU A 119 15.44 3.39 20.48
CA GLU A 119 16.35 2.61 21.35
C GLU A 119 17.34 1.74 20.58
N ASP A 120 16.94 1.21 19.43
CA ASP A 120 17.82 0.40 18.59
C ASP A 120 18.80 1.27 17.81
N LYS A 121 18.37 2.45 17.34
CA LYS A 121 19.26 3.45 16.74
C LYS A 121 20.33 3.90 17.74
N GLU A 122 19.95 4.16 18.99
CA GLU A 122 20.87 4.53 20.07
C GLU A 122 21.95 3.45 20.34
N LYS A 123 21.60 2.17 20.24
CA LYS A 123 22.57 1.05 20.37
C LYS A 123 23.59 1.01 19.23
N LEU A 124 23.27 1.61 18.08
CA LEU A 124 24.18 1.70 16.93
C LEU A 124 25.08 2.93 17.00
N GLU A 125 24.71 3.98 17.74
CA GLU A 125 25.46 5.25 17.82
C GLU A 125 26.96 5.09 18.13
N PRO A 126 27.38 4.37 19.20
CA PRO A 126 28.78 4.25 19.56
C PRO A 126 29.59 3.33 18.62
N LEU A 127 28.93 2.65 17.68
CA LEU A 127 29.57 1.65 16.82
C LEU A 127 30.11 2.30 15.54
N SER A 128 31.38 2.02 15.25
CA SER A 128 32.05 2.42 14.00
C SER A 128 32.38 1.18 13.16
N TYR A 129 31.39 0.72 12.41
CA TYR A 129 31.51 -0.38 11.46
C TYR A 129 31.29 0.14 10.04
N PHE A 130 31.97 -0.43 9.05
CA PHE A 130 31.96 0.06 7.65
C PHE A 130 30.54 0.35 7.11
N LEU A 131 29.63 -0.65 7.12
CA LEU A 131 28.28 -0.45 6.61
C LEU A 131 27.48 0.56 7.44
N ILE A 132 27.61 0.55 8.77
CA ILE A 132 26.89 1.49 9.63
C ILE A 132 27.34 2.92 9.36
N ASN A 133 28.64 3.16 9.15
CA ASN A 133 29.16 4.48 8.83
C ASN A 133 28.61 4.99 7.49
N LEU A 134 28.44 4.10 6.50
CA LEU A 134 27.80 4.45 5.22
C LEU A 134 26.29 4.69 5.34
N ILE A 135 25.61 3.93 6.19
CA ILE A 135 24.16 4.01 6.41
C ILE A 135 23.77 5.28 7.18
N LYS A 136 24.52 5.61 8.24
CA LYS A 136 24.31 6.82 9.06
C LYS A 136 24.60 8.10 8.30
N ASN A 137 25.49 8.05 7.30
CA ASN A 137 25.75 9.19 6.44
C ASN A 137 24.52 9.41 5.54
N ASP A 138 23.71 10.41 5.88
CA ASP A 138 22.45 10.74 5.20
C ASP A 138 22.66 11.33 3.79
N LYS A 139 23.92 11.58 3.38
CA LYS A 139 24.23 11.81 1.98
C LYS A 139 23.88 10.53 1.21
N LYS A 140 22.90 10.62 0.31
CA LYS A 140 22.67 9.60 -0.71
C LYS A 140 24.00 9.39 -1.43
N VAL A 141 24.70 8.34 -1.05
CA VAL A 141 25.96 7.94 -1.69
C VAL A 141 25.67 7.84 -3.18
N SER A 142 26.31 8.69 -3.96
CA SER A 142 26.11 8.69 -5.40
C SER A 142 26.60 7.34 -5.96
N VAL A 143 26.18 7.02 -7.17
CA VAL A 143 26.67 5.85 -7.89
C VAL A 143 28.21 5.82 -7.89
N GLU A 144 28.81 6.97 -8.16
CA GLU A 144 30.25 7.18 -8.25
C GLU A 144 30.91 6.96 -6.91
N GLU A 145 30.34 7.51 -5.83
CA GLU A 145 30.81 7.27 -4.48
C GLU A 145 30.70 5.77 -4.13
N ALA A 146 29.58 5.09 -4.40
CA ALA A 146 29.43 3.66 -4.10
C ALA A 146 30.50 2.79 -4.79
N ILE A 147 30.91 3.16 -6.00
CA ILE A 147 31.98 2.51 -6.76
C ILE A 147 33.36 2.83 -6.14
N GLU A 148 33.59 4.08 -5.74
CA GLU A 148 34.85 4.55 -5.15
C GLU A 148 35.10 4.03 -3.73
N HIS A 149 34.05 3.75 -2.95
CA HIS A 149 34.21 3.36 -1.54
C HIS A 149 34.94 2.02 -1.35
N GLY A 150 35.10 1.18 -2.40
CA GLY A 150 35.98 -0.01 -2.47
C GLY A 150 35.78 -1.14 -1.43
N GLY A 151 35.07 -0.85 -0.34
CA GLY A 151 34.88 -1.71 0.81
C GLY A 151 33.64 -2.59 0.70
N LEU A 152 32.63 -2.22 -0.10
CA LEU A 152 31.44 -3.08 -0.31
C LEU A 152 31.81 -4.37 -1.05
N GLN A 153 32.77 -4.27 -1.97
CA GLN A 153 33.37 -5.37 -2.72
C GLN A 153 34.04 -6.40 -1.80
N THR A 154 34.59 -5.95 -0.67
CA THR A 154 35.20 -6.86 0.32
C THR A 154 34.15 -7.77 0.97
N LEU A 155 32.90 -7.31 1.05
CA LEU A 155 31.81 -8.06 1.67
C LEU A 155 31.37 -9.24 0.81
N HIS A 156 31.40 -9.13 -0.53
CA HIS A 156 30.94 -10.19 -1.44
C HIS A 156 32.05 -10.82 -2.31
N GLY A 157 33.26 -10.25 -2.30
CA GLY A 157 34.45 -10.77 -2.98
C GLY A 157 34.41 -10.72 -4.52
N LEU A 158 33.52 -9.93 -5.13
CA LEU A 158 33.44 -9.78 -6.58
C LEU A 158 34.10 -8.47 -7.02
N ASN A 159 34.86 -8.52 -8.12
CA ASN A 159 35.50 -7.33 -8.67
C ASN A 159 34.46 -6.47 -9.43
N THR A 160 34.34 -5.20 -9.01
CA THR A 160 33.47 -4.20 -9.65
C THR A 160 34.21 -3.21 -10.55
N ASN A 161 35.55 -3.30 -10.64
CA ASN A 161 36.36 -2.33 -11.38
C ASN A 161 35.89 -2.27 -12.85
N ASN A 162 35.68 -1.05 -13.36
CA ASN A 162 35.19 -0.70 -14.70
C ASN A 162 33.69 -0.89 -14.99
N LYS A 163 32.84 -1.17 -14.00
CA LYS A 163 31.38 -1.33 -14.21
C LYS A 163 30.65 -0.04 -13.90
N ARG A 164 29.82 0.41 -14.86
CA ARG A 164 29.02 1.64 -14.74
C ARG A 164 27.57 1.31 -14.45
N TYR A 165 26.95 2.13 -13.61
CA TYR A 165 25.51 2.16 -13.43
C TYR A 165 24.82 2.58 -14.72
N LYS A 166 23.74 1.89 -15.08
CA LYS A 166 22.92 2.26 -16.24
C LYS A 166 21.85 3.25 -15.80
N GLU A 167 21.68 4.35 -16.52
CA GLU A 167 20.64 5.35 -16.22
C GLU A 167 19.23 4.72 -16.20
N SER A 168 19.00 3.69 -17.02
CA SER A 168 17.77 2.91 -17.05
C SER A 168 17.44 2.20 -15.72
N TRP A 169 18.39 2.05 -14.79
CA TRP A 169 18.16 1.46 -13.48
C TRP A 169 17.73 2.46 -12.42
N LYS A 170 17.95 3.76 -12.65
CA LYS A 170 17.57 4.82 -11.72
C LYS A 170 16.12 4.71 -11.26
N PRO A 171 15.11 4.64 -12.15
CA PRO A 171 13.72 4.54 -11.70
C PRO A 171 13.44 3.21 -10.98
N ILE A 172 14.15 2.12 -11.30
CA ILE A 172 14.01 0.83 -10.62
C ILE A 172 14.52 0.93 -9.18
N VAL A 173 15.70 1.54 -8.97
CA VAL A 173 16.27 1.72 -7.62
C VAL A 173 15.43 2.70 -6.81
N GLU A 174 15.07 3.85 -7.37
CA GLU A 174 14.31 4.89 -6.67
C GLU A 174 12.95 4.37 -6.14
N ASN A 175 12.31 3.45 -6.88
CA ASN A 175 10.98 2.96 -6.54
C ASN A 175 10.99 1.57 -5.84
N LEU A 176 11.91 0.67 -6.19
CA LEU A 176 11.87 -0.73 -5.73
C LEU A 176 13.01 -1.11 -4.78
N ALA A 177 14.07 -0.30 -4.65
CA ALA A 177 15.10 -0.47 -3.60
C ALA A 177 14.59 0.06 -2.25
N LYS A 178 13.43 -0.46 -1.85
CA LYS A 178 12.73 -0.16 -0.61
C LYS A 178 12.44 -1.46 0.14
N PRO A 179 12.53 -1.49 1.48
CA PRO A 179 12.05 -2.61 2.26
C PRO A 179 10.57 -2.91 1.96
N THR A 180 10.17 -4.19 1.95
CA THR A 180 8.75 -4.56 1.76
C THR A 180 7.85 -3.91 2.82
N GLU A 181 8.31 -3.87 4.07
CA GLU A 181 7.63 -3.16 5.16
C GLU A 181 7.49 -1.66 4.90
N PHE A 182 8.46 -1.02 4.24
CA PHE A 182 8.35 0.38 3.85
C PHE A 182 7.29 0.56 2.75
N LEU A 183 7.33 -0.28 1.72
CA LEU A 183 6.37 -0.20 0.61
C LEU A 183 4.93 -0.39 1.10
N LEU A 184 4.70 -1.32 2.03
CA LEU A 184 3.37 -1.52 2.64
C LEU A 184 2.83 -0.26 3.32
N MET A 185 3.70 0.69 3.70
CA MET A 185 3.33 1.98 4.29
C MET A 185 3.38 3.17 3.33
N ALA A 186 3.87 2.99 2.11
CA ALA A 186 4.01 4.08 1.16
C ALA A 186 2.67 4.38 0.47
N GLY A 187 2.54 5.55 -0.16
CA GLY A 187 1.42 5.89 -1.02
C GLY A 187 0.06 5.93 -0.30
N GLY A 188 0.06 6.47 0.92
CA GLY A 188 -1.12 6.78 1.73
C GLY A 188 -0.86 8.05 2.54
N ASP A 189 -1.83 8.49 3.33
CA ASP A 189 -1.68 9.69 4.17
C ASP A 189 -1.08 9.39 5.56
N LEU A 190 -0.99 10.41 6.40
CA LEU A 190 -0.45 10.40 7.76
C LEU A 190 -0.98 9.29 8.68
N ARG A 191 -2.16 8.71 8.44
CA ARG A 191 -2.67 7.58 9.25
C ARG A 191 -1.91 6.29 8.99
N LEU A 192 -1.19 6.18 7.86
CA LEU A 192 -0.37 5.03 7.51
C LEU A 192 1.06 5.10 8.09
N ASN A 193 1.53 6.29 8.47
CA ASN A 193 2.81 6.49 9.14
C ASN A 193 2.87 5.70 10.45
N ILE A 194 4.05 5.10 10.73
CA ILE A 194 4.30 4.42 12.01
C ILE A 194 4.94 5.38 13.00
N ASP A 195 4.66 5.18 14.28
CA ASP A 195 5.41 5.81 15.35
C ASP A 195 6.78 5.12 15.57
N GLU A 196 7.77 5.84 16.11
CA GLU A 196 9.13 5.31 16.29
C GLU A 196 9.31 4.44 17.57
N ILE A 197 8.26 4.28 18.37
CA ILE A 197 8.32 3.58 19.66
C ILE A 197 7.74 2.17 19.51
N ASP A 198 6.43 2.09 19.24
CA ASP A 198 5.66 0.85 19.13
C ASP A 198 5.65 0.28 17.70
N LEU A 199 6.10 1.08 16.72
CA LEU A 199 6.07 0.80 15.29
C LEU A 199 4.65 0.54 14.78
N LEU A 200 3.67 1.24 15.35
CA LEU A 200 2.25 1.13 15.02
C LEU A 200 1.81 2.37 14.25
N ASN A 201 0.90 2.17 13.30
CA ASN A 201 0.20 3.27 12.67
C ASN A 201 -1.05 3.67 13.47
N LYS A 202 -1.81 4.68 12.99
CA LYS A 202 -3.04 5.14 13.69
C LYS A 202 -4.13 4.08 13.83
N TYR A 203 -4.04 2.97 13.09
CA TYR A 203 -4.93 1.81 13.23
C TYR A 203 -4.40 0.73 14.18
N GLY A 204 -3.28 0.96 14.86
CA GLY A 204 -2.63 -0.04 15.71
C GLY A 204 -2.04 -1.23 14.92
N CYS A 205 -1.73 -1.02 13.64
CA CYS A 205 -1.17 -2.05 12.76
C CYS A 205 0.32 -1.83 12.52
N ARG A 206 1.06 -2.93 12.34
CA ARG A 206 2.47 -2.93 11.92
C ARG A 206 2.60 -3.24 10.43
N PRO A 207 3.66 -2.72 9.77
CA PRO A 207 3.94 -2.99 8.36
C PRO A 207 4.67 -4.32 8.11
N PHE A 208 4.82 -5.12 9.16
CA PHE A 208 5.42 -6.44 9.16
C PHE A 208 4.62 -7.36 10.09
N PRO A 209 4.79 -8.69 9.99
CA PRO A 209 4.03 -9.63 10.79
C PRO A 209 4.13 -9.43 12.29
N ARG A 210 2.96 -9.50 12.95
CA ARG A 210 2.81 -9.39 14.41
C ARG A 210 2.11 -10.63 14.98
N PRO A 211 2.76 -11.82 14.94
CA PRO A 211 2.13 -13.09 15.32
C PRO A 211 1.77 -13.19 16.81
N ASP A 212 2.32 -12.30 17.63
CA ASP A 212 2.06 -12.16 19.06
C ASP A 212 0.75 -11.39 19.39
N ALA A 213 0.14 -10.72 18.42
CA ALA A 213 -1.07 -9.94 18.65
C ALA A 213 -2.36 -10.76 18.48
N PHE A 214 -3.26 -10.63 19.46
CA PHE A 214 -4.66 -10.99 19.29
C PHE A 214 -5.37 -9.90 18.47
N THR A 215 -5.90 -10.26 17.30
CA THR A 215 -6.53 -9.30 16.39
C THR A 215 -8.02 -9.54 16.27
N PHE A 216 -8.82 -8.54 16.68
CA PHE A 216 -10.30 -8.54 16.58
C PHE A 216 -10.81 -7.43 15.63
N ALA A 217 -9.97 -6.96 14.70
CA ALA A 217 -10.17 -5.74 13.93
C ALA A 217 -10.64 -5.97 12.47
N SER A 218 -11.57 -6.91 12.28
CA SER A 218 -12.07 -7.33 10.95
C SER A 218 -12.84 -6.24 10.18
N SER A 219 -13.25 -5.15 10.84
CA SER A 219 -14.03 -4.08 10.22
C SER A 219 -13.24 -2.82 9.87
N THR A 220 -11.94 -2.77 10.21
CA THR A 220 -11.07 -1.60 10.03
C THR A 220 -9.73 -1.95 9.38
N ALA A 221 -8.85 -2.64 10.11
CA ALA A 221 -7.48 -2.95 9.66
C ALA A 221 -6.87 -4.07 10.51
N THR A 222 -5.98 -4.88 9.94
CA THR A 222 -5.18 -5.88 10.65
C THR A 222 -3.71 -5.76 10.23
N SER A 223 -2.77 -6.10 11.12
CA SER A 223 -1.35 -6.18 10.74
C SER A 223 -1.16 -7.29 9.71
N VAL A 224 -0.28 -7.06 8.73
CA VAL A 224 -0.01 -8.04 7.66
C VAL A 224 0.41 -9.38 8.26
N SER A 225 -0.12 -10.50 7.74
CA SER A 225 0.28 -11.84 8.20
C SER A 225 1.64 -12.25 7.64
N ASN A 226 2.28 -13.27 8.23
CA ASN A 226 3.52 -13.85 7.68
C ASN A 226 3.35 -14.28 6.22
N PHE A 227 2.24 -14.96 5.91
CA PHE A 227 1.93 -15.43 4.55
C PHE A 227 1.79 -14.27 3.56
N ALA A 228 1.02 -13.26 3.94
CA ALA A 228 0.77 -12.08 3.10
C ALA A 228 2.06 -11.26 2.87
N PHE A 229 2.90 -11.13 3.90
CA PHE A 229 4.19 -10.45 3.80
C PHE A 229 5.15 -11.22 2.87
N ASP A 230 5.30 -12.53 3.05
CA ASP A 230 6.15 -13.39 2.19
C ASP A 230 5.69 -13.33 0.72
N LYS A 231 4.37 -13.32 0.48
CA LYS A 231 3.78 -13.17 -0.86
C LYS A 231 4.12 -11.81 -1.49
N THR A 232 4.05 -10.74 -0.69
CA THR A 232 4.37 -9.38 -1.12
C THR A 232 5.85 -9.22 -1.45
N ASP A 233 6.74 -9.71 -0.60
CA ASP A 233 8.19 -9.63 -0.82
C ASP A 233 8.61 -10.43 -2.08
N LYS A 234 7.95 -11.57 -2.32
CA LYS A 234 8.11 -12.32 -3.56
C LYS A 234 7.61 -11.55 -4.79
N ALA A 235 6.47 -10.86 -4.68
CA ALA A 235 5.95 -10.03 -5.77
C ALA A 235 6.91 -8.87 -6.10
N ARG A 236 7.44 -8.19 -5.08
CA ARG A 236 8.50 -7.17 -5.22
C ARG A 236 9.73 -7.73 -5.93
N SER A 237 10.20 -8.90 -5.50
CA SER A 237 11.37 -9.57 -6.11
C SER A 237 11.16 -9.89 -7.60
N ILE A 238 9.97 -10.37 -7.97
CA ILE A 238 9.62 -10.65 -9.37
C ILE A 238 9.56 -9.35 -10.17
N LEU A 239 8.94 -8.30 -9.62
CA LEU A 239 8.85 -7.00 -10.25
C LEU A 239 10.25 -6.42 -10.54
N ILE A 240 11.16 -6.45 -9.56
CA ILE A 240 12.56 -6.01 -9.76
C ILE A 240 13.21 -6.77 -10.92
N GLY A 241 13.11 -8.11 -10.93
CA GLY A 241 13.69 -8.94 -11.98
C GLY A 241 13.12 -8.63 -13.37
N ASN A 242 11.80 -8.47 -13.47
CA ASN A 242 11.14 -8.13 -14.72
C ASN A 242 11.51 -6.72 -15.18
N SER A 243 11.56 -5.73 -14.29
CA SER A 243 11.95 -4.36 -14.63
C SER A 243 13.39 -4.27 -15.14
N LEU A 244 14.31 -5.05 -14.56
CA LEU A 244 15.69 -5.12 -15.03
C LEU A 244 15.82 -5.76 -16.42
N LYS A 245 14.91 -6.69 -16.76
CA LYS A 245 14.92 -7.42 -18.03
C LYS A 245 14.18 -6.68 -19.16
N ASN A 246 13.02 -6.12 -18.85
CA ASN A 246 12.05 -5.62 -19.83
C ASN A 246 11.91 -4.09 -19.82
N GLY A 247 12.55 -3.39 -18.88
CA GLY A 247 12.39 -1.96 -18.66
C GLY A 247 11.35 -1.63 -17.58
N PHE A 248 11.53 -0.49 -16.92
CA PHE A 248 10.77 -0.13 -15.71
C PHE A 248 9.29 0.18 -15.97
N GLU A 249 9.01 1.14 -16.85
CA GLU A 249 7.66 1.68 -17.08
C GLU A 249 6.68 0.60 -17.57
N GLY A 250 7.01 -0.07 -18.68
CA GLY A 250 6.16 -1.13 -19.23
C GLY A 250 5.90 -2.27 -18.25
N THR A 251 6.93 -2.69 -17.50
CA THR A 251 6.77 -3.72 -16.47
C THR A 251 5.87 -3.26 -15.32
N THR A 252 5.95 -1.99 -14.93
CA THR A 252 5.13 -1.46 -13.82
C THR A 252 3.66 -1.36 -14.22
N ILE A 253 3.38 -0.93 -15.45
CA ILE A 253 2.03 -0.94 -16.02
C ILE A 253 1.49 -2.36 -16.08
N GLU A 254 2.24 -3.31 -16.65
CA GLU A 254 1.86 -4.72 -16.71
C GLU A 254 1.59 -5.30 -15.31
N PHE A 255 2.41 -4.93 -14.31
CA PHE A 255 2.22 -5.38 -12.93
C PHE A 255 0.90 -4.89 -12.31
N SER A 256 0.53 -3.63 -12.56
CA SER A 256 -0.75 -3.05 -12.11
C SER A 256 -1.93 -3.73 -12.82
N GLU A 257 -1.87 -3.90 -14.14
CA GLU A 257 -2.93 -4.55 -14.92
C GLU A 257 -3.12 -6.01 -14.52
N LEU A 258 -2.04 -6.76 -14.28
CA LEU A 258 -2.11 -8.12 -13.77
C LEU A 258 -2.81 -8.22 -12.39
N LEU A 259 -2.74 -7.17 -11.56
CA LEU A 259 -3.49 -7.11 -10.30
C LEU A 259 -4.97 -6.85 -10.54
N LYS A 260 -5.30 -5.92 -11.43
CA LYS A 260 -6.68 -5.66 -11.85
C LYS A 260 -7.31 -6.93 -12.45
N ASP A 261 -6.62 -7.64 -13.32
CA ASP A 261 -7.06 -8.91 -13.91
C ASP A 261 -7.32 -10.00 -12.85
N LYS A 262 -6.49 -10.06 -11.81
CA LYS A 262 -6.74 -10.99 -10.68
C LYS A 262 -8.06 -10.63 -9.99
N LEU A 263 -8.32 -9.36 -9.72
CA LEU A 263 -9.57 -8.92 -9.12
C LEU A 263 -10.77 -9.17 -10.05
N LYS A 264 -10.64 -8.89 -11.35
CA LYS A 264 -11.65 -9.22 -12.37
C LYS A 264 -12.01 -10.70 -12.33
N ARG A 265 -11.01 -11.60 -12.29
CA ARG A 265 -11.24 -13.05 -12.18
C ARG A 265 -11.89 -13.47 -10.86
N ILE A 266 -11.44 -12.92 -9.73
CA ILE A 266 -11.99 -13.25 -8.39
C ILE A 266 -13.47 -12.89 -8.32
N PHE A 267 -13.83 -11.69 -8.77
CA PHE A 267 -15.21 -11.21 -8.73
C PHE A 267 -16.03 -11.54 -9.99
N LYS A 268 -15.45 -12.28 -10.94
CA LYS A 268 -16.07 -12.63 -12.23
C LYS A 268 -16.64 -11.41 -12.95
N LEU A 269 -15.85 -10.34 -13.00
CA LEU A 269 -16.23 -9.09 -13.63
C LEU A 269 -16.24 -9.24 -15.15
N ASN A 270 -17.09 -8.45 -15.83
CA ASN A 270 -16.97 -8.26 -17.27
C ASN A 270 -15.64 -7.55 -17.58
N GLU A 271 -14.96 -7.95 -18.66
CA GLU A 271 -13.70 -7.35 -19.09
C GLU A 271 -13.79 -5.84 -19.31
N ALA A 272 -14.96 -5.34 -19.74
CA ALA A 272 -15.22 -3.92 -19.93
C ALA A 272 -15.34 -3.11 -18.62
N CYS A 273 -15.43 -3.77 -17.46
CA CYS A 273 -15.38 -3.07 -16.18
C CYS A 273 -13.96 -2.53 -15.91
N GLU A 274 -13.90 -1.31 -15.41
CA GLU A 274 -12.64 -0.68 -15.03
C GLU A 274 -12.38 -0.81 -13.53
N ILE A 275 -11.11 -0.90 -13.15
CA ILE A 275 -10.68 -0.92 -11.74
C ILE A 275 -9.70 0.22 -11.50
N ILE A 276 -10.01 1.05 -10.50
CA ILE A 276 -9.15 2.13 -10.02
C ILE A 276 -8.66 1.72 -8.64
N PHE A 277 -7.34 1.58 -8.48
CA PHE A 277 -6.77 1.40 -7.16
C PHE A 277 -6.81 2.71 -6.39
N SER A 278 -7.06 2.59 -5.08
CA SER A 278 -7.22 3.72 -4.19
C SER A 278 -6.42 3.50 -2.92
N PRO A 279 -5.71 4.52 -2.40
CA PRO A 279 -5.04 4.40 -1.13
C PRO A 279 -5.99 3.98 -0.01
N SER A 280 -7.22 4.47 0.08
CA SER A 280 -8.15 4.08 1.16
C SER A 280 -9.60 4.20 0.72
N GLY A 281 -10.54 3.73 1.55
CA GLY A 281 -11.96 3.99 1.30
C GLY A 281 -12.32 5.48 1.29
N THR A 282 -11.60 6.32 2.04
CA THR A 282 -11.79 7.78 2.02
C THR A 282 -11.25 8.39 0.72
N ASP A 283 -10.11 7.91 0.24
CA ASP A 283 -9.59 8.30 -1.07
C ASP A 283 -10.54 7.86 -2.19
N SER A 284 -11.17 6.69 -2.06
CA SER A 284 -12.18 6.26 -3.03
C SER A 284 -13.38 7.22 -3.05
N SER A 285 -13.77 7.78 -1.92
CA SER A 285 -14.79 8.83 -1.87
C SER A 285 -14.35 10.10 -2.60
N LEU A 286 -13.09 10.51 -2.50
CA LEU A 286 -12.57 11.66 -3.26
C LEU A 286 -12.51 11.35 -4.77
N GLN A 287 -12.15 10.13 -5.15
CA GLN A 287 -12.19 9.68 -6.55
C GLN A 287 -13.63 9.69 -7.09
N ILE A 288 -14.62 9.26 -6.30
CA ILE A 288 -16.04 9.38 -6.65
C ILE A 288 -16.45 10.85 -6.82
N ALA A 289 -16.04 11.72 -5.90
CA ALA A 289 -16.33 13.14 -6.00
C ALA A 289 -15.78 13.70 -7.32
N ALA A 290 -14.54 13.35 -7.67
CA ALA A 290 -13.89 13.74 -8.92
C ALA A 290 -14.64 13.22 -10.16
N ILE A 291 -14.99 11.93 -10.19
CA ILE A 291 -15.76 11.32 -11.27
C ILE A 291 -17.10 12.03 -11.44
N THR A 292 -17.77 12.36 -10.33
CA THR A 292 -19.07 13.06 -10.34
C THR A 292 -18.97 14.43 -11.01
N GLN A 293 -17.85 15.15 -10.83
CA GLN A 293 -17.61 16.43 -11.51
C GLN A 293 -17.58 16.29 -13.04
N ILE A 294 -17.21 15.11 -13.55
CA ILE A 294 -17.08 14.84 -14.99
C ILE A 294 -18.40 14.35 -15.60
N ILE A 295 -19.09 13.42 -14.94
CA ILE A 295 -20.27 12.75 -15.51
C ILE A 295 -21.53 13.61 -15.52
N SER A 296 -21.53 14.77 -14.86
CA SER A 296 -22.69 15.64 -14.80
C SER A 296 -22.32 17.12 -14.79
N ASP A 297 -22.93 17.90 -15.68
CA ASP A 297 -22.83 19.37 -15.66
C ASP A 297 -23.82 20.03 -14.69
N LYS A 298 -24.77 19.26 -14.16
CA LYS A 298 -25.73 19.75 -13.17
C LYS A 298 -25.05 20.03 -11.83
N ASP A 299 -25.71 20.81 -10.99
CA ASP A 299 -25.34 20.87 -9.58
C ASP A 299 -25.51 19.50 -8.93
N ILE A 300 -24.61 19.16 -8.01
CA ILE A 300 -24.49 17.82 -7.44
C ILE A 300 -24.98 17.82 -5.99
N THR A 301 -25.74 16.80 -5.63
CA THR A 301 -26.05 16.48 -4.24
C THR A 301 -25.69 15.03 -3.95
N HIS A 302 -24.76 14.84 -3.02
CA HIS A 302 -24.45 13.53 -2.45
C HIS A 302 -25.44 13.19 -1.33
N VAL A 303 -26.08 12.03 -1.42
CA VAL A 303 -26.88 11.43 -0.34
C VAL A 303 -26.06 10.28 0.24
N LEU A 304 -25.43 10.53 1.40
CA LEU A 304 -24.54 9.59 2.08
C LEU A 304 -25.31 8.77 3.11
N VAL A 305 -25.69 7.54 2.73
CA VAL A 305 -26.39 6.61 3.63
C VAL A 305 -25.39 5.98 4.60
N ALA A 306 -25.85 5.73 5.83
CA ALA A 306 -25.05 5.17 6.92
C ALA A 306 -23.78 5.98 7.21
N SER A 307 -23.88 7.32 7.17
CA SER A 307 -22.74 8.22 7.34
C SER A 307 -21.97 8.01 8.66
N ASP A 308 -22.65 7.54 9.71
CA ASP A 308 -22.13 7.16 11.02
C ASP A 308 -21.33 5.83 11.02
N GLU A 309 -21.45 5.04 9.96
CA GLU A 309 -20.72 3.78 9.76
C GLU A 309 -19.57 3.89 8.75
N THR A 310 -19.40 5.05 8.10
CA THR A 310 -18.29 5.31 7.16
C THR A 310 -17.01 5.79 7.86
N GLY A 311 -15.98 6.13 7.08
CA GLY A 311 -14.78 6.78 7.62
C GLY A 311 -15.04 8.27 7.87
N SER A 312 -14.48 8.84 8.94
CA SER A 312 -14.74 10.25 9.33
C SER A 312 -14.32 11.28 8.28
N GLY A 313 -13.41 10.93 7.36
CA GLY A 313 -13.01 11.78 6.24
C GLY A 313 -13.94 11.74 5.02
N VAL A 314 -14.85 10.75 4.92
CA VAL A 314 -15.72 10.55 3.75
C VAL A 314 -16.59 11.77 3.45
N PRO A 315 -17.27 12.40 4.44
CA PRO A 315 -18.04 13.62 4.19
C PRO A 315 -17.22 14.78 3.61
N GLY A 316 -15.98 14.94 4.06
CA GLY A 316 -15.07 15.98 3.55
C GLY A 316 -14.60 15.67 2.13
N ALA A 317 -14.21 14.41 1.88
CA ALA A 317 -13.78 13.94 0.57
C ALA A 317 -14.86 14.11 -0.51
N LEU A 318 -16.13 13.79 -0.19
CA LEU A 318 -17.27 13.97 -1.11
C LEU A 318 -17.56 15.44 -1.41
N LYS A 319 -17.19 16.36 -0.52
CA LYS A 319 -17.26 17.80 -0.74
C LYS A 319 -16.05 18.37 -1.50
N GLY A 320 -15.15 17.50 -1.96
CA GLY A 320 -13.88 17.93 -2.56
C GLY A 320 -12.96 18.66 -1.57
N CYS A 321 -13.07 18.40 -0.27
CA CYS A 321 -12.25 19.05 0.77
C CYS A 321 -11.13 18.12 1.26
N HIS A 322 -10.04 18.72 1.76
CA HIS A 322 -8.94 17.97 2.37
C HIS A 322 -9.42 17.23 3.64
N PHE A 323 -9.17 15.91 3.72
CA PHE A 323 -9.68 15.04 4.78
C PHE A 323 -8.62 14.52 5.78
N GLU A 324 -7.34 14.78 5.52
CA GLU A 324 -6.21 14.58 6.42
C GLU A 324 -5.17 15.70 6.18
N ASN A 325 -4.05 15.68 6.89
CA ASN A 325 -3.00 16.71 6.81
C ASN A 325 -1.87 16.39 5.82
N THR A 326 -1.94 15.23 5.17
CA THR A 326 -1.09 14.87 4.04
C THR A 326 -1.89 14.10 3.00
N THR A 327 -1.49 14.19 1.74
CA THR A 327 -2.06 13.39 0.65
C THR A 327 -1.27 12.08 0.48
N ALA A 328 -1.78 11.16 -0.36
CA ALA A 328 -1.09 9.93 -0.70
C ALA A 328 0.23 10.16 -1.48
N LEU A 329 0.40 11.32 -2.10
CA LEU A 329 1.64 11.76 -2.76
C LEU A 329 2.54 12.59 -1.82
N ASN A 330 2.25 12.59 -0.50
CA ASN A 330 2.98 13.31 0.53
C ASN A 330 2.95 14.86 0.44
N TYR A 331 1.96 15.44 -0.23
CA TYR A 331 1.76 16.89 -0.17
C TYR A 331 1.19 17.28 1.20
N PRO A 332 1.74 18.31 1.89
CA PRO A 332 1.16 18.83 3.11
C PRO A 332 -0.14 19.58 2.79
N VAL A 333 -1.21 19.24 3.51
CA VAL A 333 -2.54 19.85 3.36
C VAL A 333 -3.14 20.08 4.75
N THR A 334 -4.28 20.77 4.84
CA THR A 334 -4.95 21.02 6.13
C THR A 334 -6.32 20.35 6.16
N LYS A 335 -6.50 19.36 7.04
CA LYS A 335 -7.79 18.69 7.23
C LYS A 335 -8.87 19.69 7.61
N GLY A 336 -10.00 19.63 6.90
CA GLY A 336 -11.12 20.53 7.14
C GLY A 336 -10.81 21.99 6.82
N GLY A 337 -9.68 22.25 6.15
CA GLY A 337 -9.36 23.54 5.55
C GLY A 337 -10.15 23.76 4.26
N ASP A 338 -9.56 24.53 3.35
CA ASP A 338 -10.21 24.90 2.10
C ASP A 338 -10.53 23.71 1.20
N ARG A 339 -11.40 23.96 0.23
CA ARG A 339 -11.70 22.99 -0.82
C ARG A 339 -10.48 22.78 -1.70
N ILE A 340 -10.30 21.54 -2.15
CA ILE A 340 -9.31 21.18 -3.15
C ILE A 340 -9.61 21.96 -4.44
N GLU A 341 -8.58 22.56 -5.02
CA GLU A 341 -8.67 23.41 -6.19
C GLU A 341 -9.37 22.71 -7.37
N GLY A 342 -10.26 23.45 -8.05
CA GLY A 342 -11.03 22.97 -9.20
C GLY A 342 -12.33 22.23 -8.88
N PHE A 343 -12.62 21.89 -7.62
CA PHE A 343 -13.91 21.27 -7.27
C PHE A 343 -15.05 22.30 -7.21
N ARG A 344 -16.16 22.01 -7.90
CA ARG A 344 -17.40 22.80 -7.81
C ARG A 344 -18.10 22.63 -6.46
N ASP A 345 -18.96 23.59 -6.13
CA ASP A 345 -19.86 23.48 -4.97
C ASP A 345 -20.81 22.27 -5.13
N ILE A 346 -21.03 21.55 -4.03
CA ILE A 346 -21.96 20.42 -3.95
C ILE A 346 -22.72 20.47 -2.62
N ASP A 347 -23.87 19.82 -2.58
CA ASP A 347 -24.59 19.55 -1.32
C ASP A 347 -24.30 18.14 -0.81
N LEU A 348 -24.25 17.98 0.50
CA LEU A 348 -24.10 16.67 1.14
C LEU A 348 -25.20 16.47 2.19
N ILE A 349 -26.09 15.53 1.92
CA ILE A 349 -27.10 15.06 2.86
C ILE A 349 -26.57 13.79 3.53
N LYS A 350 -26.47 13.82 4.86
CA LYS A 350 -26.01 12.68 5.66
C LYS A 350 -27.21 11.97 6.27
N VAL A 351 -27.39 10.70 5.95
CA VAL A 351 -28.39 9.83 6.59
C VAL A 351 -27.63 8.91 7.54
N THR A 352 -27.98 8.96 8.82
CA THR A 352 -27.40 8.09 9.87
C THR A 352 -28.26 6.86 10.09
N LEU A 353 -27.64 5.72 10.38
CA LEU A 353 -28.37 4.51 10.78
C LEU A 353 -29.01 4.67 12.16
N ARG A 354 -28.39 5.49 13.03
CA ARG A 354 -28.88 5.76 14.37
C ARG A 354 -29.57 7.12 14.48
N ASP A 355 -30.55 7.20 15.37
CA ASP A 355 -31.18 8.46 15.78
C ASP A 355 -30.31 9.23 16.79
N GLU A 356 -30.79 10.39 17.23
CA GLU A 356 -30.12 11.24 18.23
C GLU A 356 -29.95 10.58 19.61
N ASN A 357 -30.73 9.53 19.91
CA ASN A 357 -30.63 8.75 21.14
C ASN A 357 -29.69 7.54 20.98
N GLY A 358 -29.13 7.33 19.78
CA GLY A 358 -28.28 6.20 19.45
C GLY A 358 -29.03 4.91 19.11
N ALA A 359 -30.36 4.93 19.05
CA ALA A 359 -31.16 3.78 18.65
C ALA A 359 -31.10 3.58 17.13
N LEU A 360 -31.08 2.32 16.69
CA LEU A 360 -31.09 2.00 15.27
C LEU A 360 -32.47 2.34 14.68
N LYS A 361 -32.49 3.13 13.60
CA LYS A 361 -33.71 3.43 12.85
C LYS A 361 -34.24 2.17 12.17
N THR A 362 -35.56 2.08 12.01
CA THR A 362 -36.16 1.00 11.22
C THR A 362 -35.84 1.18 9.73
N THR A 363 -35.90 0.09 8.97
CA THR A 363 -35.74 0.13 7.51
C THR A 363 -36.72 1.12 6.86
N GLU A 364 -37.97 1.16 7.32
CA GLU A 364 -38.98 2.09 6.81
C GLU A 364 -38.62 3.56 7.07
N GLN A 365 -38.13 3.87 8.28
CA GLN A 365 -37.68 5.24 8.61
C GLN A 365 -36.52 5.67 7.71
N LEU A 366 -35.51 4.82 7.55
CA LEU A 366 -34.36 5.08 6.67
C LEU A 366 -34.79 5.25 5.21
N ASP A 367 -35.59 4.32 4.70
CA ASP A 367 -36.06 4.36 3.31
C ASP A 367 -36.87 5.63 3.02
N ASN A 368 -37.73 6.06 3.94
CA ASN A 368 -38.50 7.29 3.80
C ASN A 368 -37.59 8.53 3.85
N GLU A 369 -36.60 8.57 4.74
CA GLU A 369 -35.63 9.66 4.82
C GLU A 369 -34.83 9.80 3.52
N ILE A 370 -34.31 8.67 3.01
CA ILE A 370 -33.51 8.62 1.78
C ILE A 370 -34.38 8.99 0.57
N PHE A 371 -35.58 8.44 0.45
CA PHE A 371 -36.47 8.74 -0.68
C PHE A 371 -36.84 10.22 -0.70
N ASN A 372 -37.21 10.79 0.45
CA ASN A 372 -37.52 12.21 0.57
C ASN A 372 -36.32 13.11 0.20
N ALA A 373 -35.10 12.74 0.61
CA ALA A 373 -33.90 13.49 0.25
C ALA A 373 -33.66 13.48 -1.28
N ILE A 374 -33.82 12.32 -1.91
CA ILE A 374 -33.66 12.17 -3.36
C ILE A 374 -34.76 12.90 -4.13
N SER A 375 -36.03 12.76 -3.73
CA SER A 375 -37.16 13.42 -4.38
C SER A 375 -37.01 14.95 -4.35
N LYS A 376 -36.68 15.53 -3.20
CA LYS A 376 -36.44 16.98 -3.08
C LYS A 376 -35.26 17.44 -3.92
N THR A 377 -34.18 16.65 -3.96
CA THR A 377 -33.02 16.95 -4.80
C THR A 377 -33.38 16.91 -6.30
N ASN A 378 -34.20 15.93 -6.70
CA ASN A 378 -34.67 15.80 -8.07
C ASN A 378 -35.61 16.94 -8.48
N GLU A 379 -36.48 17.40 -7.58
CA GLU A 379 -37.35 18.58 -7.79
C GLU A 379 -36.53 19.85 -8.06
N LEU A 380 -35.33 19.96 -7.47
CA LEU A 380 -34.38 21.04 -7.74
C LEU A 380 -33.60 20.85 -9.07
N GLY A 381 -33.84 19.76 -9.80
CA GLY A 381 -33.19 19.44 -11.07
C GLY A 381 -31.73 18.99 -10.95
N ARG A 382 -31.22 18.79 -9.72
CA ARG A 382 -29.83 18.46 -9.39
C ARG A 382 -29.50 17.00 -9.73
N HIS A 383 -28.22 16.71 -9.93
CA HIS A 383 -27.73 15.34 -10.05
C HIS A 383 -27.55 14.72 -8.67
N VAL A 384 -28.21 13.59 -8.43
CA VAL A 384 -28.14 12.83 -7.18
C VAL A 384 -26.98 11.84 -7.28
N VAL A 385 -26.10 11.83 -6.28
CA VAL A 385 -25.19 10.70 -6.07
C VAL A 385 -25.58 9.97 -4.80
N LEU A 386 -26.23 8.83 -4.95
CA LEU A 386 -26.68 8.01 -3.84
C LEU A 386 -25.58 7.03 -3.44
N HIS A 387 -25.05 7.18 -2.23
CA HIS A 387 -24.12 6.23 -1.63
C HIS A 387 -24.90 5.25 -0.77
N THR A 388 -25.08 4.02 -1.24
CA THR A 388 -25.70 2.92 -0.50
C THR A 388 -24.66 2.19 0.33
N MET A 389 -25.12 1.51 1.37
CA MET A 389 -24.30 0.64 2.23
C MET A 389 -24.70 -0.81 1.97
N ASP A 390 -23.80 -1.60 1.36
CA ASP A 390 -24.03 -3.03 1.21
C ASP A 390 -23.87 -3.73 2.56
N HIS A 391 -22.78 -3.49 3.30
CA HIS A 391 -22.61 -4.01 4.65
C HIS A 391 -21.77 -3.06 5.50
N SER A 392 -22.36 -2.56 6.59
CA SER A 392 -21.68 -1.71 7.56
C SER A 392 -20.73 -2.49 8.48
N LYS A 393 -19.99 -1.79 9.36
CA LYS A 393 -19.12 -2.45 10.36
C LYS A 393 -19.91 -3.45 11.20
N LEU A 394 -21.15 -3.10 11.53
CA LEU A 394 -22.11 -3.88 12.30
C LEU A 394 -23.01 -4.80 11.44
N GLY A 395 -22.80 -4.84 10.12
CA GLY A 395 -23.53 -5.74 9.20
C GLY A 395 -24.89 -5.23 8.74
N TYR A 396 -25.15 -3.91 8.85
CA TYR A 396 -26.40 -3.31 8.33
C TYR A 396 -26.28 -3.00 6.85
N GLN A 397 -27.39 -3.14 6.13
CA GLN A 397 -27.54 -2.75 4.72
C GLN A 397 -28.62 -1.66 4.61
N SER A 398 -28.41 -0.66 3.75
CA SER A 398 -29.39 0.41 3.51
C SER A 398 -29.05 1.18 2.23
N PRO A 399 -30.03 1.66 1.43
CA PRO A 399 -31.48 1.49 1.58
C PRO A 399 -31.95 0.06 1.26
N SER A 400 -33.23 -0.24 1.47
CA SER A 400 -33.81 -1.52 1.05
C SER A 400 -33.95 -1.64 -0.47
N GLU A 401 -34.05 -2.87 -0.98
CA GLU A 401 -34.35 -3.11 -2.41
C GLU A 401 -35.68 -2.48 -2.84
N ALA A 402 -36.69 -2.50 -1.96
CA ALA A 402 -37.99 -1.91 -2.22
C ALA A 402 -37.88 -0.39 -2.40
N MET A 403 -37.05 0.28 -1.60
CA MET A 403 -36.77 1.71 -1.75
C MET A 403 -36.02 2.00 -3.05
N MET A 404 -35.01 1.19 -3.38
CA MET A 404 -34.29 1.34 -4.67
C MET A 404 -35.25 1.20 -5.85
N ALA A 405 -36.21 0.27 -5.80
CA ALA A 405 -37.22 0.11 -6.84
C ALA A 405 -38.16 1.33 -6.96
N LYS A 406 -38.46 2.03 -5.85
CA LYS A 406 -39.29 3.25 -5.85
C LYS A 406 -38.64 4.40 -6.63
N LEU A 407 -37.32 4.41 -6.82
CA LEU A 407 -36.64 5.47 -7.58
C LEU A 407 -37.14 5.55 -9.04
N ASN A 408 -37.59 4.43 -9.61
CA ASN A 408 -38.17 4.37 -10.96
C ASN A 408 -39.50 5.15 -11.10
N THR A 409 -40.12 5.54 -9.99
CA THR A 409 -41.35 6.34 -9.98
C THR A 409 -41.08 7.85 -10.13
N LEU A 410 -39.82 8.28 -10.00
CA LEU A 410 -39.42 9.67 -10.13
C LEU A 410 -39.13 10.02 -11.59
N ASN A 411 -39.85 11.00 -12.12
CA ASN A 411 -39.64 11.48 -13.50
C ASN A 411 -38.30 12.22 -13.63
N ASN A 412 -37.60 11.98 -14.74
CA ASN A 412 -36.35 12.67 -15.12
C ASN A 412 -35.23 12.63 -14.06
N LEU A 413 -35.21 11.59 -13.22
CA LEU A 413 -34.20 11.43 -12.18
C LEU A 413 -32.81 11.29 -12.79
N SER A 414 -31.93 12.25 -12.50
CA SER A 414 -30.50 12.16 -12.83
C SER A 414 -29.75 11.64 -11.62
N ILE A 415 -29.29 10.40 -11.68
CA ILE A 415 -28.70 9.70 -10.53
C ILE A 415 -27.50 8.83 -10.91
N GLN A 416 -26.46 8.85 -10.07
CA GLN A 416 -25.43 7.82 -10.02
C GLN A 416 -25.50 7.12 -8.65
N VAL A 417 -25.51 5.79 -8.67
CA VAL A 417 -25.50 4.98 -7.43
C VAL A 417 -24.09 4.46 -7.18
N ILE A 418 -23.64 4.60 -5.94
CA ILE A 418 -22.38 4.07 -5.41
C ILE A 418 -22.73 3.05 -4.34
N VAL A 419 -22.18 1.85 -4.45
CA VAL A 419 -22.30 0.81 -3.42
C VAL A 419 -21.04 0.83 -2.56
N ASP A 420 -21.18 1.19 -1.29
CA ASP A 420 -20.15 0.97 -0.27
C ASP A 420 -20.15 -0.51 0.13
N ALA A 421 -19.28 -1.26 -0.53
CA ALA A 421 -18.96 -2.65 -0.23
C ALA A 421 -17.56 -2.75 0.41
N ALA A 422 -17.14 -1.73 1.16
CA ALA A 422 -15.79 -1.70 1.72
C ALA A 422 -15.55 -2.86 2.71
N GLN A 423 -16.58 -3.35 3.40
CA GLN A 423 -16.47 -4.54 4.25
C GLN A 423 -16.30 -5.84 3.45
N LEU A 424 -16.59 -5.82 2.15
CA LEU A 424 -16.44 -6.93 1.21
C LEU A 424 -17.11 -8.23 1.67
N ARG A 425 -18.31 -8.11 2.25
CA ARG A 425 -19.15 -9.24 2.72
C ARG A 425 -20.18 -9.65 1.67
N LEU A 426 -19.74 -9.68 0.41
CA LEU A 426 -20.57 -9.99 -0.75
C LEU A 426 -19.94 -11.07 -1.61
N ASP A 427 -20.74 -11.67 -2.50
CA ASP A 427 -20.26 -12.67 -3.44
C ASP A 427 -20.08 -12.09 -4.87
N PRO A 428 -19.43 -12.83 -5.80
CA PRO A 428 -19.27 -12.39 -7.18
C PRO A 428 -20.58 -12.09 -7.93
N LYS A 429 -21.70 -12.71 -7.54
CA LYS A 429 -23.01 -12.50 -8.17
C LYS A 429 -23.58 -11.15 -7.75
N ASP A 430 -23.45 -10.78 -6.47
CA ASP A 430 -23.84 -9.45 -5.97
C ASP A 430 -23.07 -8.34 -6.70
N MET A 431 -21.74 -8.50 -6.82
CA MET A 431 -20.88 -7.57 -7.56
C MET A 431 -21.35 -7.38 -9.01
N GLN A 432 -21.59 -8.47 -9.73
CA GLN A 432 -22.10 -8.42 -11.11
C GLN A 432 -23.48 -7.76 -11.18
N ASN A 433 -24.38 -8.04 -10.23
CA ASN A 433 -25.70 -7.42 -10.19
C ASN A 433 -25.63 -5.89 -10.04
N TYR A 434 -24.70 -5.38 -9.22
CA TYR A 434 -24.50 -3.94 -9.06
C TYR A 434 -23.94 -3.31 -10.33
N LEU A 435 -22.88 -3.89 -10.90
CA LEU A 435 -22.23 -3.35 -12.10
C LEU A 435 -23.17 -3.39 -13.32
N ASN A 436 -23.97 -4.45 -13.48
CA ASN A 436 -24.97 -4.55 -14.55
C ASN A 436 -26.09 -3.49 -14.44
N LYS A 437 -26.33 -2.93 -13.25
CA LYS A 437 -27.26 -1.82 -13.04
C LYS A 437 -26.60 -0.44 -13.27
N GLY A 438 -25.33 -0.40 -13.67
CA GLY A 438 -24.56 0.83 -13.84
C GLY A 438 -24.08 1.42 -12.51
N TYR A 439 -24.05 0.65 -11.41
CA TYR A 439 -23.60 1.15 -10.12
C TYR A 439 -22.08 1.03 -10.00
N ILE A 440 -21.45 2.04 -9.38
CA ILE A 440 -20.02 1.98 -9.03
C ILE A 440 -19.90 1.27 -7.69
N VAL A 441 -18.93 0.36 -7.53
CA VAL A 441 -18.72 -0.36 -6.27
C VAL A 441 -17.38 0.03 -5.67
N THR A 442 -17.36 0.35 -4.37
CA THR A 442 -16.12 0.57 -3.62
C THR A 442 -15.82 -0.64 -2.75
N ILE A 443 -14.56 -1.09 -2.74
CA ILE A 443 -14.11 -2.24 -1.97
C ILE A 443 -12.85 -1.90 -1.18
N THR A 444 -12.61 -2.62 -0.07
CA THR A 444 -11.34 -2.57 0.62
C THR A 444 -10.83 -3.95 0.98
N GLY A 445 -9.55 -4.19 0.75
CA GLY A 445 -8.89 -5.43 1.15
C GLY A 445 -8.48 -5.46 2.63
N SER A 446 -8.40 -4.30 3.29
CA SER A 446 -7.81 -4.18 4.63
C SER A 446 -8.73 -4.59 5.79
N LYS A 447 -10.01 -4.84 5.51
CA LYS A 447 -11.02 -5.12 6.54
C LYS A 447 -11.21 -6.62 6.70
N TYR A 448 -12.29 -7.17 6.14
CA TYR A 448 -12.68 -8.56 6.35
C TYR A 448 -11.61 -9.56 5.87
N PHE A 449 -10.92 -9.25 4.77
CA PHE A 449 -9.87 -10.09 4.20
C PHE A 449 -8.49 -9.92 4.84
N THR A 450 -8.38 -9.11 5.89
CA THR A 450 -7.15 -8.96 6.71
C THR A 450 -5.91 -8.48 5.94
N GLY A 451 -6.12 -7.82 4.79
CA GLY A 451 -5.04 -7.17 4.07
C GLY A 451 -4.43 -6.02 4.87
N PRO A 452 -3.24 -5.54 4.47
CA PRO A 452 -2.66 -4.35 5.06
C PRO A 452 -3.61 -3.14 4.94
N PRO A 453 -3.63 -2.22 5.93
CA PRO A 453 -4.41 -0.97 5.86
C PRO A 453 -4.04 -0.19 4.61
N TYR A 454 -4.97 0.62 4.08
CA TYR A 454 -4.81 1.37 2.83
C TYR A 454 -4.88 0.52 1.53
N SER A 455 -5.80 -0.44 1.46
CA SER A 455 -6.02 -1.27 0.27
C SER A 455 -7.40 -1.02 -0.35
N GLY A 456 -7.65 0.18 -0.88
CA GLY A 456 -8.92 0.54 -1.51
C GLY A 456 -8.95 0.25 -3.01
N ALA A 457 -10.14 0.07 -3.56
CA ALA A 457 -10.37 0.09 -5.00
C ALA A 457 -11.81 0.49 -5.34
N LEU A 458 -11.99 1.07 -6.52
CA LEU A 458 -13.28 1.26 -7.17
C LEU A 458 -13.40 0.35 -8.36
N ILE A 459 -14.57 -0.22 -8.54
CA ILE A 459 -14.94 -1.01 -9.71
C ILE A 459 -16.04 -0.24 -10.42
N LEU A 460 -15.81 0.10 -11.68
CA LEU A 460 -16.70 0.90 -12.48
C LEU A 460 -17.29 0.05 -13.61
N PRO A 461 -18.61 0.16 -13.85
CA PRO A 461 -19.22 -0.47 -15.00
C PRO A 461 -18.86 0.29 -16.29
N GLU A 462 -18.95 -0.42 -17.41
CA GLU A 462 -18.64 0.11 -18.75
C GLU A 462 -19.38 1.43 -19.04
N SER A 463 -20.66 1.52 -18.68
CA SER A 463 -21.50 2.71 -18.91
C SER A 463 -20.96 3.98 -18.26
N VAL A 464 -20.30 3.88 -17.10
CA VAL A 464 -19.67 5.04 -16.43
C VAL A 464 -18.41 5.44 -17.17
N SER A 465 -17.59 4.47 -17.58
CA SER A 465 -16.39 4.72 -18.38
C SER A 465 -16.73 5.39 -19.72
N GLU A 466 -17.78 4.95 -20.41
CA GLU A 466 -18.28 5.57 -21.65
C GLU A 466 -18.74 7.01 -21.44
N SER A 467 -19.44 7.29 -20.34
CA SER A 467 -19.89 8.63 -19.97
C SER A 467 -18.69 9.58 -19.75
N ILE A 468 -17.67 9.12 -19.04
CA ILE A 468 -16.45 9.90 -18.78
C ILE A 468 -15.67 10.18 -20.07
N GLN A 469 -15.51 9.17 -20.94
CA GLN A 469 -14.85 9.35 -22.23
C GLN A 469 -15.60 10.33 -23.13
N SER A 470 -16.93 10.35 -23.05
CA SER A 470 -17.78 11.25 -23.84
C SER A 470 -17.70 12.70 -23.37
N ALA A 471 -17.59 12.94 -22.06
CA ALA A 471 -17.55 14.29 -21.49
C ALA A 471 -16.30 15.09 -21.88
N LYS A 472 -15.14 14.41 -22.05
CA LYS A 472 -13.84 15.03 -22.40
C LYS A 472 -13.45 16.23 -21.52
N ASN A 473 -13.89 16.24 -20.27
CA ASN A 473 -13.52 17.23 -19.26
C ASN A 473 -12.27 16.78 -18.50
N LYS A 474 -11.57 17.75 -17.90
CA LYS A 474 -10.42 17.51 -17.02
C LYS A 474 -10.86 17.35 -15.58
N PHE A 475 -10.13 16.56 -14.80
CA PHE A 475 -10.34 16.49 -13.37
C PHE A 475 -10.07 17.83 -12.67
N PRO A 476 -10.63 18.05 -11.46
CA PRO A 476 -10.22 19.17 -10.61
C PRO A 476 -8.70 19.26 -10.44
N GLU A 477 -8.13 20.45 -10.65
CA GLU A 477 -6.68 20.69 -10.70
C GLU A 477 -5.94 20.21 -9.44
N GLY A 478 -6.52 20.41 -8.27
CA GLY A 478 -5.91 20.00 -7.01
C GLY A 478 -5.74 18.49 -6.84
N LEU A 479 -6.35 17.65 -7.68
CA LEU A 479 -6.13 16.19 -7.67
C LEU A 479 -4.73 15.77 -8.11
N THR A 480 -3.99 16.66 -8.78
CA THR A 480 -2.57 16.47 -9.07
C THR A 480 -1.72 16.23 -7.80
N GLN A 481 -2.22 16.64 -6.64
CA GLN A 481 -1.56 16.40 -5.35
C GLN A 481 -1.97 15.08 -4.70
N TYR A 482 -2.96 14.35 -5.25
CA TYR A 482 -3.56 13.18 -4.62
C TYR A 482 -3.28 11.87 -5.36
N TYR A 483 -3.29 11.87 -6.69
CA TYR A 483 -3.24 10.65 -7.50
C TYR A 483 -2.29 10.80 -8.68
N ASN A 484 -1.69 9.68 -9.09
CA ASN A 484 -0.93 9.60 -10.33
C ASN A 484 -1.85 9.23 -11.49
N SER A 485 -1.47 9.62 -12.71
CA SER A 485 -2.18 9.25 -13.94
C SER A 485 -2.33 7.73 -14.10
N SER A 486 -1.30 6.96 -13.70
CA SER A 486 -1.25 5.49 -13.80
C SER A 486 -2.27 4.74 -12.92
N GLU A 487 -2.90 5.42 -11.96
CA GLU A 487 -3.91 4.82 -11.09
C GLU A 487 -5.29 4.76 -11.77
N TRP A 488 -5.48 5.53 -12.85
CA TRP A 488 -6.73 5.66 -13.61
C TRP A 488 -6.67 4.87 -14.93
N PRO A 489 -7.82 4.59 -15.58
CA PRO A 489 -7.82 3.96 -16.89
C PRO A 489 -7.11 4.85 -17.91
N ALA A 490 -6.16 4.28 -18.66
CA ALA A 490 -5.36 5.03 -19.64
C ALA A 490 -6.18 5.65 -20.78
N SER A 491 -7.39 5.11 -21.03
CA SER A 491 -8.33 5.61 -22.03
C SER A 491 -9.04 6.91 -21.60
N TRP A 492 -8.97 7.27 -20.32
CA TRP A 492 -9.68 8.43 -19.81
C TRP A 492 -8.91 9.72 -20.06
N PHE A 493 -9.52 10.65 -20.78
CA PHE A 493 -8.94 11.97 -21.04
C PHE A 493 -8.71 12.78 -19.76
N CYS A 494 -9.59 12.62 -18.76
CA CYS A 494 -9.57 13.43 -17.53
C CYS A 494 -8.33 13.21 -16.65
N SER A 495 -7.63 12.07 -16.76
CA SER A 495 -6.46 11.73 -15.94
C SER A 495 -5.13 12.16 -16.55
N GLN A 496 -5.12 12.72 -17.78
CA GLN A 496 -3.88 13.05 -18.50
C GLN A 496 -3.06 14.18 -17.88
N ASP A 497 -3.70 15.08 -17.11
CA ASP A 497 -3.00 16.17 -16.41
C ASP A 497 -2.50 15.77 -15.02
N LEU A 498 -2.84 14.57 -14.54
CA LEU A 498 -2.29 14.06 -13.28
C LEU A 498 -0.81 13.75 -13.43
N PRO A 499 -0.01 13.87 -12.36
CA PRO A 499 1.42 13.60 -12.42
C PRO A 499 1.71 12.15 -12.82
N ASP A 500 2.83 11.98 -13.51
CA ASP A 500 3.43 10.67 -13.71
C ASP A 500 3.92 10.10 -12.38
N GLY A 501 3.78 8.79 -12.22
CA GLY A 501 4.21 8.09 -11.03
C GLY A 501 3.40 6.83 -10.81
N TYR A 502 3.73 6.09 -9.74
CA TYR A 502 3.07 4.83 -9.41
C TYR A 502 2.93 4.70 -7.90
N ASN A 503 1.75 4.25 -7.47
CA ASN A 503 1.51 3.93 -6.07
C ASN A 503 1.91 2.48 -5.76
N PHE A 504 3.22 2.22 -5.69
CA PHE A 504 3.74 0.89 -5.35
C PHE A 504 3.22 0.38 -4.01
N GLY A 505 2.93 1.27 -3.06
CA GLY A 505 2.34 0.86 -1.79
C GLY A 505 0.99 0.20 -1.99
N SER A 506 0.08 0.82 -2.75
CA SER A 506 -1.21 0.22 -3.08
C SER A 506 -1.05 -1.12 -3.81
N TYR A 507 -0.12 -1.23 -4.76
CA TYR A 507 0.13 -2.49 -5.46
C TYR A 507 0.65 -3.60 -4.54
N MET A 508 1.54 -3.27 -3.61
CA MET A 508 2.07 -4.23 -2.63
C MET A 508 0.97 -4.71 -1.69
N ARG A 509 0.13 -3.81 -1.19
CA ARG A 509 -0.95 -4.19 -0.29
C ARG A 509 -2.04 -5.03 -0.97
N TRP A 510 -2.34 -4.78 -2.24
CA TRP A 510 -3.21 -5.66 -3.02
C TRP A 510 -2.57 -7.02 -3.35
N ASN A 511 -1.25 -7.12 -3.51
CA ASN A 511 -0.56 -8.42 -3.66
C ASN A 511 -0.54 -9.25 -2.37
N ALA A 512 -0.62 -8.58 -1.22
CA ALA A 512 -0.67 -9.23 0.09
C ALA A 512 -1.95 -10.08 0.28
N LEU A 513 -2.99 -9.79 -0.50
CA LEU A 513 -4.31 -10.45 -0.50
C LEU A 513 -4.35 -11.65 -1.44
#